data_AF-A0A428S6V9-F1
#
_entry.id   AF-A0A428S6V9-F1
#
_cell.length_a   1.000
_cell.length_b   1.000
_cell.length_c   1.000
_cell.angle_alpha   90.00
_cell.angle_beta   90.00
_cell.angle_gamma   90.00
#
_symmetry.space_group_name_H-M   'P 1'
#
loop_
_entity.id
_entity.type
_entity.pdbx_description
1 polymer ?
#
loop_
_entity_poly.entity_id
_entity_poly.type
_entity_poly.pdbx_seq_one_letter_code
_entity_poly.pdbx_strand_id
1 'polypeptide(L)'
;MPPRKRSAPSSGADDEAVPKRRSLRQAASKGRQQPDEPAHEEPAPPKKTTVKVEEKKQPKKPKAAPKSRTTAKPKAPTPKKKSLEEDAPKTKAQSSARATSEESDVDSVPATNPEAPRHDGQWYWLMKAEPETRIVNGIDVKFSIDDLRDKDEPEGWDGIRNYAARNNMRNMNVGDLAFFYASNCKEPGIMGVMEIVKEFSEDKSARTPGAPYYDPKSTKEKPIWDLVHVEFRKKFAVPIHLKELRELGKPGGPLEAMQLIKQSRLSVTKVSADEWNMLCELADEKAAEAGLEHEGPK
;
A
#
# COMPACT_ATOMS: atom_id res chain seq x y z
N MET A 1 -37.15 -33.67 -80.48
CA MET A 1 -37.98 -34.20 -79.38
C MET A 1 -38.14 -33.13 -78.30
N PRO A 2 -39.36 -32.92 -77.78
CA PRO A 2 -39.66 -31.97 -76.71
C PRO A 2 -39.65 -32.71 -75.33
N PRO A 3 -40.22 -32.20 -74.21
CA PRO A 3 -39.52 -31.29 -73.29
C PRO A 3 -39.81 -31.59 -71.78
N ARG A 4 -39.44 -30.63 -70.91
CA ARG A 4 -40.12 -30.22 -69.64
C ARG A 4 -39.94 -31.08 -68.36
N LYS A 5 -39.54 -30.49 -67.22
CA LYS A 5 -40.27 -29.59 -66.28
C LYS A 5 -41.37 -30.35 -65.50
N ARG A 6 -41.27 -30.46 -64.17
CA ARG A 6 -42.10 -29.77 -63.12
C ARG A 6 -42.09 -30.69 -61.87
N SER A 7 -42.33 -30.29 -60.61
CA SER A 7 -42.74 -29.04 -59.97
C SER A 7 -42.85 -29.30 -58.45
N ALA A 8 -42.64 -28.26 -57.62
CA ALA A 8 -43.22 -28.19 -56.27
C ALA A 8 -44.78 -28.11 -56.35
N PRO A 9 -45.51 -28.41 -55.26
CA PRO A 9 -46.21 -27.34 -54.52
C PRO A 9 -46.18 -27.58 -52.99
N SER A 10 -46.05 -26.57 -52.12
CA SER A 10 -47.06 -25.62 -51.59
C SER A 10 -48.30 -26.25 -50.91
N SER A 11 -48.33 -26.12 -49.58
CA SER A 11 -49.44 -25.74 -48.69
C SER A 11 -50.81 -26.45 -48.78
N GLY A 12 -51.16 -27.12 -47.69
CA GLY A 12 -52.53 -27.30 -47.14
C GLY A 12 -52.35 -27.62 -45.65
N ALA A 13 -52.74 -26.73 -44.73
CA ALA A 13 -54.09 -26.50 -44.21
C ALA A 13 -54.40 -27.44 -43.02
N ASP A 14 -54.69 -26.76 -41.90
CA ASP A 14 -55.55 -27.15 -40.78
C ASP A 14 -55.02 -27.99 -39.59
N ASP A 15 -55.32 -27.41 -38.42
CA ASP A 15 -55.65 -28.01 -37.13
C ASP A 15 -54.58 -28.78 -36.33
N GLU A 16 -54.09 -28.17 -35.24
CA GLU A 16 -54.47 -28.60 -33.88
C GLU A 16 -53.78 -27.79 -32.76
N ALA A 17 -54.61 -27.34 -31.81
CA ALA A 17 -54.41 -27.25 -30.36
C ALA A 17 -53.07 -26.76 -29.74
N VAL A 18 -53.16 -25.53 -29.23
CA VAL A 18 -52.57 -24.97 -27.99
C VAL A 18 -52.82 -25.91 -26.77
N PRO A 19 -52.05 -25.93 -25.63
CA PRO A 19 -51.22 -24.84 -25.09
C PRO A 19 -49.80 -25.16 -24.56
N LYS A 20 -49.01 -24.07 -24.57
CA LYS A 20 -47.99 -23.73 -23.56
C LYS A 20 -48.63 -23.37 -22.22
N ARG A 21 -47.99 -23.70 -21.09
CA ARG A 21 -47.77 -22.79 -19.93
C ARG A 21 -46.81 -23.44 -18.94
N ARG A 22 -45.61 -22.91 -18.70
CA ARG A 22 -45.23 -21.67 -17.98
C ARG A 22 -45.42 -21.81 -16.45
N SER A 23 -44.29 -21.74 -15.74
CA SER A 23 -44.03 -21.07 -14.45
C SER A 23 -45.19 -20.80 -13.48
N LEU A 24 -44.97 -20.95 -12.18
CA LEU A 24 -44.48 -19.90 -11.26
C LEU A 24 -44.52 -20.42 -9.81
N ARG A 25 -43.77 -19.72 -8.95
CA ARG A 25 -43.86 -19.59 -7.48
C ARG A 25 -45.23 -19.94 -6.87
N GLN A 26 -45.21 -20.36 -5.59
CA GLN A 26 -46.05 -19.71 -4.57
C GLN A 26 -45.62 -20.04 -3.13
N ALA A 27 -45.75 -19.03 -2.27
CA ALA A 27 -45.71 -19.09 -0.81
C ALA A 27 -47.13 -19.03 -0.25
N ALA A 28 -47.36 -19.53 0.98
CA ALA A 28 -48.02 -18.81 2.11
C ALA A 28 -48.58 -19.72 3.23
N SER A 29 -48.11 -19.45 4.46
CA SER A 29 -48.79 -19.36 5.78
C SER A 29 -50.06 -20.16 6.14
N LYS A 30 -50.08 -20.78 7.35
CA LYS A 30 -50.75 -20.27 8.59
C LYS A 30 -50.70 -21.27 9.76
N GLY A 31 -50.47 -20.78 10.97
CA GLY A 31 -50.71 -21.46 12.26
C GLY A 31 -50.18 -20.62 13.42
N ARG A 32 -51.05 -20.27 14.38
CA ARG A 32 -50.92 -19.19 15.38
C ARG A 32 -50.98 -19.80 16.80
N GLN A 33 -50.14 -19.36 17.74
CA GLN A 33 -50.47 -19.03 19.16
C GLN A 33 -49.19 -18.61 19.94
N GLN A 34 -49.40 -17.82 21.00
CA GLN A 34 -48.46 -16.95 21.72
C GLN A 34 -48.40 -17.40 23.22
N PRO A 35 -47.77 -16.66 24.15
CA PRO A 35 -46.60 -17.03 24.96
C PRO A 35 -46.91 -17.45 26.42
N ASP A 36 -45.91 -17.95 27.16
CA ASP A 36 -45.86 -17.88 28.63
C ASP A 36 -44.41 -17.81 29.14
N GLU A 37 -44.20 -16.99 30.17
CA GLU A 37 -42.98 -16.79 30.97
C GLU A 37 -43.33 -17.15 32.45
N PRO A 38 -42.42 -17.03 33.43
CA PRO A 38 -41.36 -17.95 33.87
C PRO A 38 -41.71 -18.70 35.19
N ALA A 39 -40.89 -19.67 35.61
CA ALA A 39 -40.86 -20.12 37.01
C ALA A 39 -39.46 -20.57 37.45
N HIS A 40 -39.04 -20.01 38.59
CA HIS A 40 -37.86 -20.28 39.39
C HIS A 40 -37.78 -21.72 39.90
N GLU A 41 -36.56 -22.28 39.99
CA GLU A 41 -36.11 -22.98 41.20
C GLU A 41 -34.58 -23.14 41.24
N GLU A 42 -33.96 -22.45 42.19
CA GLU A 42 -32.67 -22.80 42.82
C GLU A 42 -33.02 -23.59 44.10
N PRO A 43 -32.24 -24.59 44.55
CA PRO A 43 -31.05 -24.27 45.36
C PRO A 43 -29.83 -25.24 45.26
N ALA A 44 -28.62 -24.65 45.23
CA ALA A 44 -27.38 -24.89 46.02
C ALA A 44 -26.94 -26.31 46.55
N PRO A 45 -25.71 -26.50 47.11
CA PRO A 45 -24.33 -26.23 46.66
C PRO A 45 -23.40 -27.49 46.88
N PRO A 46 -22.08 -27.40 47.21
CA PRO A 46 -20.93 -27.47 46.30
C PRO A 46 -19.99 -28.68 46.53
N LYS A 47 -19.04 -28.95 45.63
CA LYS A 47 -17.83 -29.75 45.96
C LYS A 47 -16.52 -29.12 45.48
N LYS A 48 -15.65 -28.97 46.47
CA LYS A 48 -14.25 -28.51 46.46
C LYS A 48 -13.37 -29.41 45.59
N THR A 49 -12.35 -28.84 44.97
CA THR A 49 -11.10 -29.57 44.71
C THR A 49 -9.90 -28.66 44.93
N THR A 50 -8.86 -29.30 45.42
CA THR A 50 -7.76 -28.79 46.25
C THR A 50 -6.58 -28.24 45.45
N VAL A 51 -5.95 -27.24 46.06
CA VAL A 51 -4.65 -26.64 45.72
C VAL A 51 -3.52 -27.61 46.06
N LYS A 52 -2.45 -27.65 45.25
CA LYS A 52 -1.11 -28.12 45.68
C LYS A 52 -0.03 -27.15 45.20
N VAL A 53 0.86 -26.81 46.13
CA VAL A 53 1.98 -25.86 46.08
C VAL A 53 3.30 -26.64 45.96
N GLU A 54 4.29 -26.10 45.23
CA GLU A 54 5.76 -26.29 45.39
C GLU A 54 6.45 -25.35 44.37
N GLU A 55 7.12 -24.25 44.72
CA GLU A 55 8.37 -23.95 45.45
C GLU A 55 9.64 -23.76 44.57
N LYS A 56 10.17 -22.52 44.68
CA LYS A 56 11.45 -21.86 44.36
C LYS A 56 12.66 -22.65 43.78
N LYS A 57 13.38 -21.99 42.84
CA LYS A 57 14.80 -21.54 42.97
C LYS A 57 15.27 -20.66 41.78
N GLN A 58 16.03 -19.59 42.06
CA GLN A 58 16.78 -18.72 41.11
C GLN A 58 18.31 -19.08 41.10
N PRO A 59 19.25 -18.26 40.55
CA PRO A 59 19.79 -18.29 39.18
C PRO A 59 21.34 -18.44 39.13
N LYS A 60 21.97 -18.71 37.97
CA LYS A 60 23.43 -18.45 37.75
C LYS A 60 23.77 -18.08 36.29
N LYS A 61 24.72 -17.15 36.17
CA LYS A 61 25.30 -16.52 34.94
C LYS A 61 26.76 -17.02 34.73
N PRO A 62 27.56 -16.54 33.74
CA PRO A 62 28.18 -17.31 32.66
C PRO A 62 29.70 -17.55 32.80
N LYS A 63 30.29 -18.41 31.94
CA LYS A 63 31.74 -18.58 31.62
C LYS A 63 31.85 -19.34 30.27
N ALA A 64 32.87 -19.29 29.42
CA ALA A 64 34.03 -18.46 29.09
C ALA A 64 34.72 -19.18 27.91
N ALA A 65 35.30 -18.48 26.92
CA ALA A 65 36.35 -19.05 26.05
C ALA A 65 37.67 -19.15 26.86
N PRO A 66 38.69 -19.96 26.47
CA PRO A 66 39.74 -19.38 25.58
C PRO A 66 40.70 -20.37 24.84
N LYS A 67 41.65 -19.76 24.07
CA LYS A 67 43.02 -20.20 23.64
C LYS A 67 43.15 -21.08 22.38
N SER A 68 44.19 -21.01 21.51
CA SER A 68 45.25 -20.07 21.07
C SER A 68 46.37 -20.93 20.44
N ARG A 69 47.00 -20.52 19.32
CA ARG A 69 48.45 -20.68 18.96
C ARG A 69 48.68 -20.23 17.49
N THR A 70 49.33 -19.07 17.26
CA THR A 70 50.78 -18.83 16.92
C THR A 70 51.20 -19.46 15.58
N THR A 71 51.81 -18.78 14.60
CA THR A 71 53.09 -18.04 14.63
C THR A 71 53.26 -17.05 13.46
N ALA A 72 54.30 -16.20 13.52
CA ALA A 72 54.58 -15.02 12.70
C ALA A 72 55.75 -15.19 11.67
N LYS A 73 55.68 -14.45 10.53
CA LYS A 73 56.71 -13.70 9.70
C LYS A 73 58.12 -14.30 9.40
N PRO A 74 59.01 -13.67 8.58
CA PRO A 74 58.91 -12.71 7.43
C PRO A 74 59.85 -13.03 6.21
N LYS A 75 59.75 -12.30 5.07
CA LYS A 75 60.86 -11.57 4.37
C LYS A 75 60.49 -11.03 2.96
N ALA A 76 60.97 -9.80 2.67
CA ALA A 76 61.07 -9.09 1.37
C ALA A 76 62.58 -9.05 0.93
N PRO A 77 63.08 -8.37 -0.15
CA PRO A 77 62.47 -7.35 -1.06
C PRO A 77 62.91 -7.28 -2.58
N THR A 78 62.13 -6.55 -3.41
CA THR A 78 62.43 -5.61 -4.59
C THR A 78 63.34 -5.99 -5.80
N PRO A 79 63.23 -5.40 -7.03
CA PRO A 79 63.01 -3.95 -7.33
C PRO A 79 62.20 -3.49 -8.59
N LYS A 80 62.10 -2.14 -8.62
CA LYS A 80 61.39 -1.09 -9.41
C LYS A 80 61.48 -1.05 -10.96
N LYS A 81 60.47 -0.42 -11.60
CA LYS A 81 60.53 0.72 -12.60
C LYS A 81 59.09 1.28 -12.80
N LYS A 82 58.71 2.50 -12.37
CA LYS A 82 58.86 3.88 -12.90
C LYS A 82 57.97 4.25 -14.13
N SER A 83 56.93 5.07 -13.90
CA SER A 83 56.58 6.33 -14.63
C SER A 83 55.23 6.90 -14.10
N LEU A 84 55.23 8.07 -13.40
CA LEU A 84 54.73 9.41 -13.83
C LEU A 84 53.19 9.50 -13.91
N GLU A 85 52.48 9.96 -12.86
CA GLU A 85 52.05 11.35 -12.56
C GLU A 85 51.23 12.04 -13.67
N GLU A 86 49.94 12.28 -13.42
CA GLU A 86 49.31 13.60 -13.60
C GLU A 86 47.93 13.71 -12.91
N ASP A 87 47.84 14.75 -12.08
CA ASP A 87 46.75 15.65 -11.70
C ASP A 87 45.27 15.25 -11.48
N ALA A 88 44.68 15.91 -10.48
CA ALA A 88 43.36 15.69 -9.90
C ALA A 88 42.25 16.43 -10.71
N PRO A 89 40.93 16.30 -10.41
CA PRO A 89 40.38 16.72 -9.12
C PRO A 89 39.31 15.81 -8.50
N LYS A 90 39.29 15.87 -7.17
CA LYS A 90 38.22 15.39 -6.29
C LYS A 90 36.87 15.99 -6.72
N THR A 91 35.94 15.15 -7.13
CA THR A 91 34.53 15.53 -7.24
C THR A 91 33.89 15.54 -5.86
N LYS A 92 33.36 16.71 -5.51
CA LYS A 92 32.57 17.01 -4.33
C LYS A 92 31.36 16.07 -4.24
N ALA A 93 30.98 15.77 -3.01
CA ALA A 93 29.72 15.13 -2.66
C ALA A 93 28.56 15.78 -3.44
N GLN A 94 27.93 15.00 -4.31
CA GLN A 94 26.69 15.37 -4.96
C GLN A 94 25.55 15.04 -3.99
N SER A 95 24.79 16.08 -3.66
CA SER A 95 23.46 15.99 -3.06
C SER A 95 22.62 15.00 -3.88
N SER A 96 22.12 13.96 -3.20
CA SER A 96 21.20 12.97 -3.74
C SER A 96 19.87 13.63 -4.08
N ALA A 97 19.69 14.01 -5.34
CA ALA A 97 18.40 14.24 -5.93
C ALA A 97 17.89 12.88 -6.46
N ARG A 98 16.67 12.50 -6.08
CA ARG A 98 15.92 11.41 -6.73
C ARG A 98 15.96 11.65 -8.24
N ALA A 99 16.14 10.59 -9.03
CA ALA A 99 16.15 10.68 -10.49
C ALA A 99 14.76 11.16 -10.97
N THR A 100 14.63 12.47 -11.11
CA THR A 100 13.46 13.13 -11.67
C THR A 100 13.37 12.77 -13.14
N SER A 101 12.17 12.39 -13.59
CA SER A 101 11.92 12.09 -14.99
C SER A 101 11.97 13.38 -15.82
N GLU A 102 13.06 13.63 -16.54
CA GLU A 102 13.09 14.72 -17.53
C GLU A 102 12.35 14.33 -18.82
N GLU A 103 11.28 15.08 -19.10
CA GLU A 103 10.73 15.56 -20.38
C GLU A 103 10.92 14.66 -21.63
N SER A 104 9.89 13.88 -21.99
CA SER A 104 9.14 14.27 -23.20
C SER A 104 7.63 14.41 -22.94
N ASP A 105 7.09 15.58 -23.29
CA ASP A 105 5.67 15.96 -23.41
C ASP A 105 4.77 15.55 -22.23
N VAL A 106 5.11 16.06 -21.03
CA VAL A 106 4.28 15.91 -19.80
C VAL A 106 2.86 16.49 -19.99
N ASP A 107 2.70 17.43 -20.92
CA ASP A 107 1.43 18.10 -21.24
C ASP A 107 0.49 17.27 -22.14
N SER A 108 1.00 16.24 -22.82
CA SER A 108 0.17 15.39 -23.69
C SER A 108 -0.58 14.28 -22.94
N VAL A 109 -0.25 14.04 -21.67
CA VAL A 109 -0.95 13.05 -20.84
C VAL A 109 -2.10 13.73 -20.10
N PRO A 110 -3.37 13.33 -20.33
CA PRO A 110 -4.50 13.96 -19.68
C PRO A 110 -4.34 13.89 -18.15
N ALA A 111 -4.52 15.03 -17.49
CA ALA A 111 -4.42 15.13 -16.02
C ALA A 111 -5.45 14.23 -15.31
N THR A 112 -6.53 13.90 -16.01
CA THR A 112 -7.60 13.01 -15.59
C THR A 112 -7.46 11.63 -16.24
N ASN A 113 -7.61 10.57 -15.46
CA ASN A 113 -7.69 9.20 -15.97
C ASN A 113 -9.12 8.88 -16.43
N PRO A 114 -9.41 8.75 -17.74
CA PRO A 114 -10.77 8.44 -18.21
C PRO A 114 -11.25 7.05 -17.77
N GLU A 115 -10.33 6.15 -17.40
CA GLU A 115 -10.66 4.79 -16.95
C GLU A 115 -10.91 4.69 -15.45
N ALA A 116 -10.51 5.70 -14.66
CA ALA A 116 -10.69 5.61 -13.21
C ALA A 116 -12.17 5.76 -12.85
N PRO A 117 -12.70 4.91 -11.94
CA PRO A 117 -14.02 5.11 -11.39
C PRO A 117 -14.12 6.52 -10.82
N ARG A 118 -15.16 7.24 -11.22
CA ARG A 118 -15.50 8.53 -10.61
C ARG A 118 -16.27 8.28 -9.34
N HIS A 119 -15.98 9.05 -8.31
CA HIS A 119 -16.71 9.01 -7.05
C HIS A 119 -17.04 10.42 -6.58
N ASP A 120 -18.20 10.53 -5.94
CA ASP A 120 -18.60 11.76 -5.28
C ASP A 120 -17.85 11.89 -3.95
N GLY A 121 -17.29 13.07 -3.70
CA GLY A 121 -16.49 13.34 -2.51
C GLY A 121 -15.07 12.76 -2.58
N GLN A 122 -14.37 12.84 -1.46
CA GLN A 122 -12.96 12.47 -1.35
C GLN A 122 -12.82 10.99 -1.00
N TRP A 123 -11.96 10.28 -1.71
CA TRP A 123 -11.45 8.99 -1.27
C TRP A 123 -10.12 9.16 -0.54
N TYR A 124 -9.87 8.20 0.35
CA TYR A 124 -8.72 8.21 1.24
C TYR A 124 -7.80 7.04 0.96
N TRP A 125 -6.51 7.32 1.02
CA TRP A 125 -5.46 6.39 0.67
C TRP A 125 -4.34 6.40 1.70
N LEU A 126 -3.45 5.42 1.61
CA LEU A 126 -2.18 5.40 2.32
C LEU A 126 -1.10 4.94 1.35
N MET A 127 0.00 5.69 1.29
CA MET A 127 1.08 5.48 0.35
C MET A 127 2.42 5.46 1.08
N LYS A 128 3.20 4.40 0.84
CA LYS A 128 4.47 4.17 1.55
C LYS A 128 5.65 4.76 0.80
N ALA A 129 6.52 5.44 1.53
CA ALA A 129 7.85 5.88 1.09
C ALA A 129 8.89 5.49 2.16
N GLU A 130 10.18 5.65 1.86
CA GLU A 130 11.27 5.27 2.76
C GLU A 130 12.10 6.49 3.13
N PRO A 131 12.05 6.98 4.38
CA PRO A 131 12.74 8.21 4.76
C PRO A 131 14.23 8.01 5.07
N GLU A 132 14.69 6.76 5.18
CA GLU A 132 16.10 6.42 5.44
C GLU A 132 16.77 5.91 4.15
N THR A 133 18.09 6.03 4.07
CA THR A 133 18.86 5.60 2.90
C THR A 133 18.68 4.11 2.63
N ARG A 134 18.30 3.78 1.39
CA ARG A 134 18.31 2.41 0.86
C ARG A 134 18.77 2.44 -0.59
N ILE A 135 19.81 1.68 -0.88
CA ILE A 135 20.35 1.60 -2.24
C ILE A 135 19.64 0.51 -3.03
N VAL A 136 19.08 0.88 -4.19
CA VAL A 136 18.49 -0.03 -5.17
C VAL A 136 19.16 0.23 -6.51
N ASN A 137 19.77 -0.81 -7.09
CA ASN A 137 20.53 -0.70 -8.34
C ASN A 137 21.58 0.43 -8.33
N GLY A 138 22.20 0.69 -7.17
CA GLY A 138 23.22 1.74 -7.02
C GLY A 138 22.68 3.15 -6.78
N ILE A 139 21.36 3.33 -6.69
CA ILE A 139 20.70 4.62 -6.48
C ILE A 139 20.02 4.63 -5.11
N ASP A 140 20.16 5.72 -4.35
CA ASP A 140 19.41 5.92 -3.11
C ASP A 140 17.95 6.29 -3.42
N VAL A 141 17.01 5.57 -2.82
CA VAL A 141 15.56 5.77 -3.00
C VAL A 141 14.90 6.48 -1.80
N LYS A 142 15.72 7.07 -0.94
CA LYS A 142 15.27 7.87 0.20
C LYS A 142 14.28 8.96 -0.24
N PHE A 143 13.12 9.01 0.42
CA PHE A 143 12.11 10.05 0.27
C PHE A 143 11.26 10.16 1.54
N SER A 144 11.33 11.31 2.20
CA SER A 144 10.60 11.64 3.43
C SER A 144 9.48 12.65 3.18
N ILE A 145 8.61 12.85 4.17
CA ILE A 145 7.55 13.86 4.07
C ILE A 145 8.11 15.28 4.01
N ASP A 146 9.27 15.52 4.63
CA ASP A 146 9.96 16.81 4.54
C ASP A 146 10.48 17.05 3.12
N ASP A 147 10.99 16.01 2.46
CA ASP A 147 11.39 16.09 1.04
C ASP A 147 10.19 16.41 0.15
N LEU A 148 9.00 15.86 0.45
CA LEU A 148 7.76 16.18 -0.26
C LEU A 148 7.29 17.63 0.02
N ARG A 149 7.35 18.09 1.27
CA ARG A 149 7.03 19.48 1.65
C ARG A 149 7.92 20.49 0.93
N ASP A 150 9.16 20.10 0.65
CA ASP A 150 10.15 20.98 0.02
C ASP A 150 10.07 20.97 -1.52
N LYS A 151 9.08 20.29 -2.12
CA LYS A 151 8.81 20.34 -3.57
C LYS A 151 8.01 21.59 -3.96
N ASP A 152 8.44 22.24 -5.02
CA ASP A 152 7.76 23.40 -5.61
C ASP A 152 6.70 23.01 -6.66
N GLU A 153 6.73 21.77 -7.13
CA GLU A 153 5.82 21.21 -8.13
C GLU A 153 5.27 19.86 -7.66
N PRO A 154 4.12 19.41 -8.19
CA PRO A 154 3.58 18.08 -7.89
C PRO A 154 4.62 16.96 -8.06
N GLU A 155 4.77 16.12 -7.04
CA GLU A 155 5.73 15.01 -7.09
C GLU A 155 5.06 13.77 -7.69
N GLY A 156 5.67 13.21 -8.74
CA GLY A 156 5.27 11.92 -9.28
C GLY A 156 5.56 10.77 -8.30
N TRP A 157 4.54 10.00 -7.92
CA TRP A 157 4.68 8.87 -7.01
C TRP A 157 5.17 7.60 -7.72
N ASP A 158 6.42 7.65 -8.18
CA ASP A 158 7.05 6.59 -9.01
C ASP A 158 7.38 5.29 -8.24
N GLY A 159 7.94 4.31 -8.96
CA GLY A 159 8.62 3.16 -8.36
C GLY A 159 7.70 2.04 -7.89
N ILE A 160 6.39 2.17 -8.11
CA ILE A 160 5.42 1.10 -7.82
C ILE A 160 5.60 -0.07 -8.79
N ARG A 161 5.94 -1.24 -8.26
CA ARG A 161 6.11 -2.51 -9.01
C ARG A 161 5.19 -3.64 -8.54
N ASN A 162 4.09 -3.27 -7.90
CA ASN A 162 3.03 -4.19 -7.49
C ASN A 162 1.74 -3.87 -8.25
N TYR A 163 1.18 -4.85 -8.95
CA TYR A 163 -0.02 -4.66 -9.77
C TYR A 163 -1.24 -4.19 -8.98
N ALA A 164 -1.45 -4.67 -7.75
CA ALA A 164 -2.55 -4.21 -6.91
C ALA A 164 -2.36 -2.75 -6.47
N ALA A 165 -1.13 -2.37 -6.10
CA ALA A 165 -0.82 -0.98 -5.76
C ALA A 165 -0.99 -0.04 -6.95
N ARG A 166 -0.53 -0.46 -8.14
CA ARG A 166 -0.74 0.26 -9.39
C ARG A 166 -2.23 0.43 -9.68
N ASN A 167 -3.02 -0.63 -9.55
CA ASN A 167 -4.46 -0.56 -9.78
C ASN A 167 -5.16 0.35 -8.76
N ASN A 168 -4.68 0.41 -7.51
CA ASN A 168 -5.16 1.41 -6.54
C ASN A 168 -4.87 2.83 -7.01
N MET A 169 -3.64 3.12 -7.46
CA MET A 169 -3.30 4.45 -8.01
C MET A 169 -4.16 4.82 -9.21
N ARG A 170 -4.42 3.88 -10.12
CA ARG A 170 -5.30 4.11 -11.28
C ARG A 170 -6.74 4.47 -10.91
N ASN A 171 -7.17 4.18 -9.68
CA ASN A 171 -8.52 4.49 -9.20
C ASN A 171 -8.59 5.82 -8.45
N MET A 172 -7.47 6.53 -8.25
CA MET A 172 -7.44 7.82 -7.56
C MET A 172 -8.04 8.92 -8.44
N ASN A 173 -8.69 9.89 -7.80
CA ASN A 173 -9.19 11.09 -8.46
C ASN A 173 -8.45 12.34 -7.93
N VAL A 174 -8.43 13.43 -8.70
CA VAL A 174 -7.92 14.72 -8.19
C VAL A 174 -8.73 15.13 -6.96
N GLY A 175 -8.05 15.58 -5.91
CA GLY A 175 -8.65 15.96 -4.63
C GLY A 175 -8.77 14.82 -3.62
N ASP A 176 -8.43 13.58 -4.00
CA ASP A 176 -8.25 12.50 -3.04
C ASP A 176 -7.10 12.80 -2.08
N LEU A 177 -7.24 12.33 -0.84
CA LEU A 177 -6.21 12.51 0.19
C LEU A 177 -5.52 11.19 0.49
N ALA A 178 -4.23 11.27 0.82
CA ALA A 178 -3.43 10.11 1.17
C ALA A 178 -2.61 10.37 2.43
N PHE A 179 -2.52 9.38 3.30
CA PHE A 179 -1.52 9.36 4.36
C PHE A 179 -0.15 9.07 3.76
N PHE A 180 0.82 9.92 4.06
CA PHE A 180 2.24 9.64 3.84
C PHE A 180 2.71 8.68 4.93
N TYR A 181 3.06 7.45 4.56
CA TYR A 181 3.55 6.44 5.48
C TYR A 181 5.05 6.22 5.31
N ALA A 182 5.82 6.53 6.35
CA ALA A 182 7.23 6.17 6.43
C ALA A 182 7.38 4.68 6.71
N SER A 183 7.97 3.96 5.75
CA SER A 183 8.23 2.52 5.80
C SER A 183 9.73 2.25 5.83
N ASN A 184 10.10 1.00 6.13
CA ASN A 184 11.49 0.51 6.13
C ASN A 184 12.49 1.45 6.84
N CYS A 185 12.08 2.02 7.96
CA CYS A 185 12.89 2.88 8.81
C CYS A 185 12.78 2.41 10.26
N LYS A 186 13.56 3.02 11.16
CA LYS A 186 13.57 2.64 12.58
C LYS A 186 12.20 2.80 13.24
N GLU A 187 11.45 3.85 12.89
CA GLU A 187 10.18 4.22 13.49
C GLU A 187 9.08 4.38 12.43
N PRO A 188 8.61 3.27 11.83
CA PRO A 188 7.64 3.34 10.76
C PRO A 188 6.28 3.83 11.25
N GLY A 189 5.56 4.59 10.43
CA GLY A 189 4.28 5.18 10.82
C GLY A 189 3.72 6.17 9.79
N ILE A 190 2.56 6.73 10.12
CA ILE A 190 1.96 7.83 9.36
C ILE A 190 2.61 9.13 9.80
N MET A 191 3.14 9.87 8.82
CA MET A 191 3.89 11.11 9.04
C MET A 191 3.05 12.35 8.73
N GLY A 192 1.96 12.21 7.99
CA GLY A 192 1.10 13.32 7.60
C GLY A 192 0.22 13.01 6.41
N VAL A 193 -0.28 14.05 5.75
CA VAL A 193 -1.26 14.03 4.67
C VAL A 193 -0.69 14.71 3.42
N MET A 194 -1.02 14.13 2.28
CA MET A 194 -0.80 14.66 0.94
C MET A 194 -2.08 14.53 0.11
N GLU A 195 -2.17 15.26 -0.99
CA GLU A 195 -3.32 15.25 -1.91
C GLU A 195 -2.90 14.76 -3.29
N ILE A 196 -3.78 14.02 -3.97
CA ILE A 196 -3.63 13.67 -5.38
C ILE A 196 -4.03 14.86 -6.24
N VAL A 197 -3.09 15.39 -7.03
CA VAL A 197 -3.32 16.57 -7.88
C VAL A 197 -3.25 16.25 -9.39
N LYS A 198 -2.72 15.08 -9.76
CA LYS A 198 -2.79 14.52 -11.13
C LYS A 198 -3.03 13.02 -11.05
N GLU A 199 -4.05 12.53 -11.75
CA GLU A 199 -4.54 11.15 -11.61
C GLU A 199 -3.70 10.13 -12.39
N PHE A 200 -2.96 10.57 -13.41
CA PHE A 200 -2.31 9.66 -14.31
C PHE A 200 -1.06 10.25 -14.97
N SER A 201 0.02 9.47 -14.94
CA SER A 201 1.19 9.60 -15.81
C SER A 201 1.88 8.25 -15.95
N GLU A 202 2.52 8.00 -17.09
CA GLU A 202 3.41 6.86 -17.25
C GLU A 202 4.59 6.98 -16.27
N ASP A 203 4.94 5.89 -15.58
CA ASP A 203 6.19 5.80 -14.85
C ASP A 203 7.35 5.52 -15.83
N LYS A 204 7.91 6.59 -16.40
CA LYS A 204 9.04 6.52 -17.36
C LYS A 204 10.28 5.85 -16.75
N SER A 205 10.47 5.90 -15.42
CA SER A 205 11.60 5.24 -14.75
C SER A 205 11.55 3.72 -14.95
N ALA A 206 10.35 3.15 -15.11
CA ALA A 206 10.18 1.72 -15.31
C ALA A 206 10.83 1.20 -16.58
N ARG A 207 10.98 2.01 -17.63
CA ARG A 207 11.63 1.61 -18.88
C ARG A 207 13.01 2.21 -19.09
N THR A 208 13.58 2.81 -18.04
CA THR A 208 14.89 3.45 -18.09
C THR A 208 15.95 2.50 -17.52
N PRO A 209 16.87 1.95 -18.34
CA PRO A 209 17.93 1.09 -17.84
C PRO A 209 18.79 1.82 -16.79
N GLY A 210 19.12 1.12 -15.70
CA GLY A 210 19.87 1.69 -14.59
C GLY A 210 19.02 2.42 -13.55
N ALA A 211 17.73 2.68 -13.81
CA ALA A 211 16.82 3.19 -12.80
C ALA A 211 16.64 2.18 -11.63
N PRO A 212 16.28 2.66 -10.42
CA PRO A 212 16.13 1.81 -9.24
C PRO A 212 15.14 0.66 -9.47
N TYR A 213 14.07 0.95 -10.21
CA TYR A 213 12.96 0.04 -10.44
C TYR A 213 12.75 -0.24 -11.93
N TYR A 214 13.83 -0.38 -12.71
CA TYR A 214 13.73 -0.75 -14.12
C TYR A 214 13.03 -2.10 -14.31
N ASP A 215 12.08 -2.15 -15.24
CA ASP A 215 11.35 -3.34 -15.70
C ASP A 215 11.47 -3.44 -17.23
N PRO A 216 12.27 -4.39 -17.76
CA PRO A 216 12.47 -4.56 -19.20
C PRO A 216 11.20 -4.95 -19.97
N LYS A 217 10.11 -5.31 -19.27
CA LYS A 217 8.83 -5.64 -19.91
C LYS A 217 7.94 -4.40 -20.14
N SER A 218 8.22 -3.28 -19.47
CA SER A 218 7.52 -2.03 -19.69
C SER A 218 8.20 -1.30 -20.85
N THR A 219 7.50 -1.13 -21.97
CA THR A 219 8.03 -0.42 -23.15
C THR A 219 7.21 0.85 -23.41
N LYS A 220 7.69 1.72 -24.31
CA LYS A 220 6.95 2.93 -24.68
C LYS A 220 5.61 2.60 -25.34
N GLU A 221 5.56 1.53 -26.12
CA GLU A 221 4.36 1.05 -26.83
C GLU A 221 3.42 0.29 -25.89
N LYS A 222 3.95 -0.23 -24.78
CA LYS A 222 3.21 -1.01 -23.79
C LYS A 222 3.67 -0.65 -22.37
N PRO A 223 3.32 0.55 -21.86
CA PRO A 223 3.63 0.92 -20.49
C PRO A 223 2.86 0.01 -19.52
N ILE A 224 3.58 -0.56 -18.55
CA ILE A 224 2.98 -1.43 -17.52
C ILE A 224 2.71 -0.63 -16.24
N TRP A 225 3.54 0.37 -15.97
CA TRP A 225 3.58 1.08 -14.69
C TRP A 225 3.20 2.54 -14.89
N ASP A 226 2.34 3.01 -13.98
CA ASP A 226 1.82 4.37 -13.96
C ASP A 226 2.00 4.93 -12.57
N LEU A 227 1.86 6.24 -12.45
CA LEU A 227 1.91 6.98 -11.20
C LEU A 227 0.84 8.08 -11.17
N VAL A 228 0.56 8.53 -9.96
CA VAL A 228 -0.19 9.76 -9.68
C VAL A 228 0.80 10.85 -9.26
N HIS A 229 0.40 12.11 -9.31
CA HIS A 229 1.19 13.20 -8.73
C HIS A 229 0.53 13.70 -7.46
N VAL A 230 1.36 13.99 -6.47
CA VAL A 230 0.92 14.37 -5.12
C VAL A 230 1.54 15.67 -4.67
N GLU A 231 0.80 16.40 -3.83
CA GLU A 231 1.27 17.59 -3.14
C GLU A 231 1.19 17.42 -1.63
N PHE A 232 2.14 18.02 -0.92
CA PHE A 232 2.09 18.10 0.52
C PHE A 232 0.88 18.90 1.01
N ARG A 233 0.25 18.45 2.11
CA ARG A 233 -0.86 19.16 2.77
C ARG A 233 -0.62 19.40 4.25
N LYS A 234 -0.14 18.39 4.99
CA LYS A 234 0.05 18.50 6.43
C LYS A 234 1.10 17.52 6.91
N LYS A 235 1.99 17.92 7.81
CA LYS A 235 2.85 17.02 8.57
C LYS A 235 2.32 16.91 9.99
N PHE A 236 2.21 15.68 10.49
CA PHE A 236 1.79 15.46 11.87
C PHE A 236 2.90 15.85 12.84
N ALA A 237 2.55 16.59 13.89
CA ALA A 237 3.50 17.05 14.89
C ALA A 237 4.09 15.86 15.66
N VAL A 238 3.22 14.89 15.93
CA VAL A 238 3.56 13.59 16.50
C VAL A 238 3.11 12.50 15.53
N PRO A 239 4.02 11.71 14.95
CA PRO A 239 3.65 10.63 14.04
C PRO A 239 2.80 9.55 14.71
N ILE A 240 1.94 8.89 13.92
CA ILE A 240 1.19 7.71 14.38
C ILE A 240 1.98 6.46 13.98
N HIS A 241 2.68 5.87 14.96
CA HIS A 241 3.61 4.78 14.68
C HIS A 241 2.89 3.44 14.41
N LEU A 242 3.54 2.55 13.65
CA LEU A 242 3.03 1.23 13.31
C LEU A 242 2.61 0.40 14.53
N LYS A 243 3.30 0.56 15.67
CA LYS A 243 2.94 -0.15 16.91
C LYS A 243 1.54 0.24 17.39
N GLU A 244 1.21 1.53 17.33
CA GLU A 244 -0.09 2.08 17.70
C GLU A 244 -1.16 1.65 16.69
N LEU A 245 -0.87 1.76 15.39
CA LEU A 245 -1.78 1.27 14.33
C LEU A 245 -2.10 -0.23 14.48
N ARG A 246 -1.12 -1.04 14.87
CA ARG A 246 -1.33 -2.48 15.12
C ARG A 246 -2.15 -2.76 16.37
N GLU A 247 -2.05 -1.91 17.40
CA GLU A 247 -2.86 -2.02 18.60
C GLU A 247 -4.32 -1.71 18.29
N LEU A 248 -4.57 -0.60 17.60
CA LEU A 248 -5.88 -0.19 17.11
C LEU A 248 -6.46 -1.17 16.06
N GLY A 249 -5.59 -1.94 15.39
CA GLY A 249 -5.96 -2.94 14.39
C GLY A 249 -6.17 -4.36 14.92
N LYS A 250 -6.15 -4.57 16.25
CA LYS A 250 -6.52 -5.87 16.85
C LYS A 250 -8.00 -6.19 16.61
N PRO A 251 -8.43 -7.46 16.71
CA PRO A 251 -9.83 -7.84 16.56
C PRO A 251 -10.75 -7.03 17.48
N GLY A 252 -11.84 -6.47 16.93
CA GLY A 252 -12.75 -5.56 17.62
C GLY A 252 -12.28 -4.11 17.73
N GLY A 253 -11.07 -3.79 17.23
CA GLY A 253 -10.53 -2.43 17.22
C GLY A 253 -10.97 -1.60 16.02
N PRO A 254 -10.85 -0.26 16.09
CA PRO A 254 -11.32 0.65 15.05
C PRO A 254 -10.59 0.50 13.71
N LEU A 255 -9.36 -0.05 13.70
CA LEU A 255 -8.59 -0.32 12.49
C LEU A 255 -8.55 -1.81 12.13
N GLU A 256 -9.43 -2.65 12.70
CA GLU A 256 -9.44 -4.08 12.40
C GLU A 256 -9.56 -4.35 10.89
N ALA A 257 -10.29 -3.50 10.17
CA ALA A 257 -10.50 -3.61 8.73
C ALA A 257 -9.35 -3.06 7.86
N MET A 258 -8.43 -2.30 8.45
CA MET A 258 -7.49 -1.45 7.71
C MET A 258 -6.54 -2.26 6.83
N GLN A 259 -6.49 -1.90 5.55
CA GLN A 259 -5.68 -2.62 4.56
C GLN A 259 -4.19 -2.61 4.89
N LEU A 260 -3.66 -1.54 5.49
CA LEU A 260 -2.26 -1.45 5.93
C LEU A 260 -1.87 -2.65 6.83
N ILE A 261 -2.76 -3.03 7.74
CA ILE A 261 -2.52 -4.09 8.73
C ILE A 261 -2.69 -5.48 8.09
N LYS A 262 -3.75 -5.66 7.28
CA LYS A 262 -4.06 -6.93 6.61
C LYS A 262 -3.12 -7.26 5.46
N GLN A 263 -2.63 -6.25 4.74
CA GLN A 263 -1.85 -6.40 3.50
C GLN A 263 -0.49 -5.69 3.64
N SER A 264 0.32 -6.18 4.58
CA SER A 264 1.59 -5.52 4.98
C SER A 264 2.57 -5.24 3.82
N ARG A 265 2.56 -6.08 2.77
CA ARG A 265 3.42 -5.95 1.58
C ARG A 265 2.87 -5.00 0.51
N LEU A 266 1.64 -4.51 0.64
CA LEU A 266 1.05 -3.59 -0.32
C LEU A 266 1.46 -2.15 0.04
N SER A 267 1.99 -1.40 -0.93
CA SER A 267 2.55 -0.06 -0.73
C SER A 267 1.55 1.09 -0.93
N VAL A 268 0.47 0.82 -1.65
CA VAL A 268 -0.63 1.77 -1.87
C VAL A 268 -1.92 1.05 -1.50
N THR A 269 -2.62 1.54 -0.49
CA THR A 269 -3.83 0.92 0.06
C THR A 269 -4.95 1.94 0.19
N LYS A 270 -6.19 1.49 0.06
CA LYS A 270 -7.37 2.31 0.36
C LYS A 270 -7.58 2.40 1.87
N VAL A 271 -8.05 3.55 2.32
CA VAL A 271 -8.44 3.85 3.72
C VAL A 271 -9.93 4.17 3.71
N SER A 272 -10.70 3.64 4.66
CA SER A 272 -12.11 3.99 4.79
C SER A 272 -12.27 5.42 5.35
N ALA A 273 -13.42 6.05 5.15
CA ALA A 273 -13.69 7.36 5.73
C ALA A 273 -13.62 7.34 7.27
N ASP A 274 -14.13 6.27 7.89
CA ASP A 274 -14.09 6.11 9.35
C ASP A 274 -12.66 5.94 9.86
N GLU A 275 -11.84 5.14 9.16
CA GLU A 275 -10.41 4.97 9.48
C GLU A 275 -9.65 6.29 9.31
N TRP A 276 -9.95 7.04 8.26
CA TRP A 276 -9.33 8.35 7.97
C TRP A 276 -9.64 9.35 9.08
N ASN A 277 -10.92 9.56 9.37
CA ASN A 277 -11.37 10.54 10.36
C ASN A 277 -10.79 10.24 11.75
N MET A 278 -10.85 8.98 12.19
CA MET A 278 -10.29 8.57 13.48
C MET A 278 -8.77 8.80 13.55
N LEU A 279 -8.04 8.49 12.48
CA LEU A 279 -6.59 8.73 12.45
C LEU A 279 -6.23 10.21 12.41
N CYS A 280 -7.05 11.05 11.78
CA CYS A 280 -6.89 12.50 11.84
C CYS A 280 -7.18 13.05 13.24
N GLU A 281 -8.27 12.63 13.88
CA GLU A 281 -8.61 13.00 15.26
C GLU A 281 -7.49 12.58 16.22
N LEU A 282 -7.00 11.34 16.10
CA LEU A 282 -5.86 10.86 16.89
C LEU A 282 -4.59 11.70 16.67
N ALA A 283 -4.33 12.13 15.43
CA ALA A 283 -3.18 13.00 15.16
C ALA A 283 -3.32 14.37 15.84
N ASP A 284 -4.51 14.97 15.78
CA ASP A 284 -4.82 16.26 16.40
C ASP A 284 -4.74 16.16 17.95
N GLU A 285 -5.28 15.10 18.54
CA GLU A 285 -5.18 14.82 19.98
C GLU A 285 -3.72 14.71 20.44
N LYS A 286 -2.89 13.94 19.73
CA LYS A 286 -1.47 13.77 20.06
C LYS A 286 -0.69 15.09 19.95
N ALA A 287 -1.03 15.94 18.98
CA ALA A 287 -0.43 17.25 18.85
C ALA A 287 -0.80 18.14 20.05
N ALA A 288 -2.08 18.15 20.45
CA ALA A 288 -2.56 18.89 21.61
C ALA A 288 -1.92 18.41 22.92
N GLU A 289 -1.82 17.09 23.14
CA GLU A 289 -1.15 16.51 24.32
C GLU A 289 0.33 16.88 24.40
N ALA A 290 1.01 16.97 23.26
CA ALA A 290 2.40 17.39 23.18
C ALA A 290 2.59 18.91 23.25
N GLY A 291 1.51 19.70 23.18
CA GLY A 291 1.58 21.16 23.08
C GLY A 291 2.25 21.63 21.78
N LEU A 292 2.06 20.88 20.68
CA LEU A 292 2.64 21.14 19.36
C LEU A 292 1.54 21.38 18.33
N GLU A 293 1.90 22.04 17.23
CA GLU A 293 1.00 22.24 16.08
C GLU A 293 1.48 21.44 14.87
N HIS A 294 0.53 21.00 14.04
CA HIS A 294 0.84 20.40 12.75
C HIS A 294 1.51 21.40 11.81
N GLU A 295 2.44 20.94 11.00
CA GLU A 295 3.07 21.80 9.99
C GLU A 295 2.22 21.80 8.71
N GLY A 296 1.84 22.98 8.23
CA GLY A 296 1.14 23.20 6.95
C GLY A 296 2.08 23.46 5.78
N PRO A 297 1.55 23.66 4.55
CA PRO A 297 2.35 23.99 3.37
C PRO A 297 3.06 25.35 3.55
N LYS A 298 4.12 25.58 2.77
CA LYS A 298 4.90 26.83 2.77
C LYS A 298 4.14 28.01 2.18
#